data_AF-A0A6G0ACF1-F1
#
_entry.id   AF-A0A6G0ACF1-F1
#
_cell.length_a   1.000
_cell.length_b   1.000
_cell.length_c   1.000
_cell.angle_alpha   90.00
_cell.angle_beta   90.00
_cell.angle_gamma   90.00
#
_symmetry.space_group_name_H-M   'P 1'
#
loop_
_entity.id
_entity.type
_entity.pdbx_description
1 polymer ?
#
loop_
_entity_poly.entity_id
_entity_poly.type
_entity_poly.pdbx_seq_one_letter_code
_entity_poly.pdbx_strand_id
1 'polypeptide(L)'
;MLNYFGVEMKKIFLLIIVSFFPLIIYSQQNNITYTDVSPDGREISTYNSDEKNIEGVVIANSDDIPFSLTPDWSSTLERQIGGMAWGDYDNDGDLDLATGCYFSNSYPPIPEYEVLIYRNDNGILTTTPAWVSTDMRSTTDVKFADLNGDDKPELIAANGDNSFVPSVIYFNGESGLNNSPGWISQDNNWTVGEALCDID
;
A
#
# COMPACT_ATOMS: atom_id res chain seq x y z
N MET A 1 -24.95 57.09 39.14
CA MET A 1 -26.38 56.74 39.19
C MET A 1 -26.71 55.63 40.23
N LEU A 2 -25.90 55.44 41.28
CA LEU A 2 -26.09 54.39 42.30
C LEU A 2 -26.18 54.92 43.74
N ASN A 3 -26.08 56.24 43.96
CA ASN A 3 -26.10 56.84 45.31
C ASN A 3 -27.51 57.18 45.83
N TYR A 4 -28.56 56.97 45.03
CA TYR A 4 -29.96 57.23 45.42
C TYR A 4 -30.71 55.98 45.93
N PHE A 5 -30.02 54.84 46.04
CA PHE A 5 -30.63 53.58 46.45
C PHE A 5 -30.18 53.17 47.85
N GLY A 6 -31.14 52.79 48.70
CA GLY A 6 -30.89 52.24 50.03
C GLY A 6 -30.08 50.94 49.98
N VAL A 7 -29.43 50.59 51.09
CA VAL A 7 -28.49 49.46 51.19
C VAL A 7 -29.08 48.15 50.67
N GLU A 8 -30.38 47.92 50.89
CA GLU A 8 -31.15 46.78 50.35
C GLU A 8 -31.18 46.74 48.82
N MET A 9 -31.45 47.86 48.15
CA MET A 9 -31.48 47.90 46.68
C MET A 9 -30.09 47.73 46.06
N LYS A 10 -29.03 48.16 46.74
CA LYS A 10 -27.65 47.88 46.30
C LYS A 10 -27.30 46.40 46.45
N LYS A 11 -27.77 45.73 47.51
CA LYS A 11 -27.62 44.27 47.67
C LYS A 11 -28.41 43.50 46.60
N ILE A 12 -29.63 43.93 46.28
CA ILE A 12 -30.44 43.32 45.22
C ILE A 12 -29.76 43.49 43.85
N PHE A 13 -29.22 44.67 43.54
CA PHE A 13 -28.47 44.89 42.29
C PHE A 13 -27.19 44.06 42.23
N LEU A 14 -26.44 43.97 43.33
CA LEU A 14 -25.25 43.12 43.41
C LEU A 14 -25.62 41.63 43.28
N LEU A 15 -26.73 41.20 43.88
CA LEU A 15 -27.25 39.84 43.77
C LEU A 15 -27.69 39.51 42.34
N ILE A 16 -28.34 40.46 41.64
CA ILE A 16 -28.71 40.31 40.22
C ILE A 16 -27.46 40.24 39.33
N ILE A 17 -26.47 41.11 39.54
CA ILE A 17 -25.22 41.05 38.77
C ILE A 17 -24.48 39.73 39.03
N VAL A 18 -24.38 39.28 40.29
CA VAL A 18 -23.71 38.02 40.65
C VAL A 18 -24.51 36.78 40.20
N SER A 19 -25.84 36.86 40.07
CA SER A 19 -26.68 35.76 39.58
C SER A 19 -26.80 35.68 38.06
N PHE A 20 -26.52 36.77 37.33
CA PHE A 20 -26.45 36.78 35.86
C PHE A 20 -25.02 36.67 35.31
N PHE A 21 -23.98 36.97 36.09
CA PHE A 21 -22.58 36.72 35.69
C PHE A 21 -22.26 35.26 35.30
N PRO A 22 -22.84 34.20 35.91
CA PRO A 22 -22.54 32.83 35.48
C PRO A 22 -23.22 32.45 34.16
N LEU A 23 -24.11 33.28 33.59
CA LEU A 23 -24.68 33.05 32.25
C LEU A 23 -23.78 33.55 31.11
N ILE A 24 -22.78 34.40 31.38
CA ILE A 24 -21.89 34.97 30.34
C ILE A 24 -20.66 34.08 30.09
N ILE A 25 -20.42 33.06 30.90
CA ILE A 25 -19.45 32.00 30.60
C ILE A 25 -20.22 30.76 30.12
N TYR A 26 -20.94 30.91 29.01
CA TYR A 26 -21.12 29.75 28.14
C TYR A 26 -19.75 29.55 27.50
N SER A 27 -18.97 28.57 27.95
CA SER A 27 -17.76 28.20 27.19
C SER A 27 -18.24 27.91 25.78
N GLN A 28 -17.70 28.60 24.77
CA GLN A 28 -17.85 28.11 23.41
C GLN A 28 -17.25 26.71 23.40
N GLN A 29 -18.11 25.70 23.38
CA GLN A 29 -17.69 24.32 23.19
C GLN A 29 -17.19 24.25 21.75
N ASN A 30 -15.87 24.31 21.59
CA ASN A 30 -15.25 24.08 20.29
C ASN A 30 -15.30 22.58 20.03
N ASN A 31 -16.35 22.14 19.33
CA ASN A 31 -16.34 20.81 18.73
C ASN A 31 -15.51 20.93 17.46
N ILE A 32 -14.42 20.17 17.39
CA ILE A 32 -13.63 20.05 16.17
C ILE A 32 -14.00 18.73 15.52
N THR A 33 -14.45 18.82 14.28
CA THR A 33 -14.82 17.69 13.44
C THR A 33 -13.81 17.59 12.32
N TYR A 34 -13.13 16.45 12.21
CA TYR A 34 -12.29 16.11 11.08
C TYR A 34 -13.00 15.02 10.28
N THR A 35 -13.27 15.28 9.00
CA THR A 35 -13.88 14.31 8.08
C THR A 35 -12.86 13.97 7.01
N ASP A 36 -12.59 12.68 6.87
CA ASP A 36 -11.82 12.16 5.77
C ASP A 36 -12.74 11.92 4.58
N VAL A 37 -12.35 12.39 3.39
CA VAL A 37 -13.11 12.32 2.16
C VAL A 37 -12.24 11.69 1.09
N SER A 38 -12.67 10.56 0.53
CA SER A 38 -11.95 9.87 -0.53
C SER A 38 -11.91 10.69 -1.84
N PRO A 39 -10.98 10.39 -2.77
CA PRO A 39 -10.85 11.13 -4.04
C PRO A 39 -12.12 11.17 -4.91
N ASP A 40 -13.06 10.24 -4.70
CA ASP A 40 -14.38 10.20 -5.35
C ASP A 40 -15.45 11.04 -4.63
N GLY A 41 -15.08 11.73 -3.54
CA GLY A 41 -15.92 12.68 -2.81
C GLY A 41 -16.77 12.07 -1.69
N ARG A 42 -16.55 10.82 -1.31
CA ARG A 42 -17.31 10.16 -0.22
C ARG A 42 -16.65 10.37 1.14
N GLU A 43 -17.44 10.70 2.15
CA GLU A 43 -16.96 10.78 3.54
C GLU A 43 -16.74 9.36 4.10
N ILE A 44 -15.53 9.04 4.56
CA ILE A 44 -15.15 7.69 5.01
C ILE A 44 -15.02 7.56 6.53
N SER A 45 -14.64 8.64 7.22
CA SER A 45 -14.62 8.65 8.69
C SER A 45 -14.75 10.06 9.23
N THR A 46 -15.37 10.18 10.41
CA THR A 46 -15.42 11.44 11.13
C THR A 46 -14.87 11.26 12.54
N TYR A 47 -13.86 12.06 12.89
CA TYR A 47 -13.33 12.18 14.23
C TYR A 47 -13.91 13.41 14.90
N ASN A 48 -14.60 13.20 16.04
CA ASN A 48 -15.12 14.29 16.87
C ASN A 48 -14.34 14.34 18.19
N SER A 49 -13.74 15.48 18.48
CA SER A 49 -13.15 15.78 19.80
C SER A 49 -13.82 17.00 20.42
N ASP A 50 -14.12 16.92 21.71
CA ASP A 50 -14.45 18.08 22.54
C ASP A 50 -13.34 18.32 23.57
N GLU A 51 -13.24 19.54 24.10
CA GLU A 51 -12.17 19.94 25.02
C GLU A 51 -12.16 19.19 26.37
N LYS A 52 -13.18 18.35 26.69
CA LYS A 52 -13.30 17.61 27.97
C LYS A 52 -13.10 16.11 27.84
N ASN A 53 -13.38 15.54 26.66
CA ASN A 53 -13.23 14.12 26.36
C ASN A 53 -11.92 13.90 25.61
N ILE A 54 -10.89 13.45 26.34
CA ILE A 54 -9.56 13.12 25.82
C ILE A 54 -9.62 11.88 24.89
N GLU A 55 -10.74 11.16 24.91
CA GLU A 55 -11.02 10.03 24.00
C GLU A 55 -11.98 10.52 22.91
N GLY A 56 -11.44 11.12 21.85
CA GLY A 56 -12.25 11.43 20.68
C GLY A 56 -12.86 10.17 20.10
N VAL A 57 -14.12 10.25 19.71
CA VAL A 57 -14.87 9.10 19.16
C VAL A 57 -14.66 9.10 17.65
N VAL A 58 -14.01 8.05 17.15
CA VAL A 58 -14.02 7.73 15.71
C VAL A 58 -15.37 7.10 15.41
N ILE A 59 -16.19 7.77 14.61
CA ILE A 59 -17.41 7.19 14.05
C ILE A 59 -17.10 6.84 12.61
N ALA A 60 -17.10 5.53 12.30
CA ALA A 60 -17.18 5.07 10.92
C ALA A 60 -18.59 5.40 10.41
N ASN A 61 -18.69 6.31 9.44
CA ASN A 61 -19.97 6.84 8.96
C ASN A 61 -20.53 6.08 7.75
N SER A 62 -19.81 5.09 7.23
CA SER A 62 -20.30 4.27 6.13
C SER A 62 -19.98 2.79 6.34
N ASP A 63 -20.94 1.94 5.98
CA ASP A 63 -20.71 0.54 5.63
C ASP A 63 -20.04 0.43 4.22
N ASP A 64 -19.81 1.57 3.56
CA ASP A 64 -19.09 1.70 2.27
C ASP A 64 -17.59 1.70 2.52
N ILE A 65 -17.03 0.54 2.86
CA ILE A 65 -15.66 0.26 2.43
C ILE A 65 -15.72 0.26 0.90
N PRO A 66 -15.03 1.18 0.18
CA PRO A 66 -15.13 1.28 -1.28
C PRO A 66 -14.50 0.07 -2.00
N PHE A 67 -14.00 -0.90 -1.24
CA PHE A 67 -13.36 -2.11 -1.72
C PHE A 67 -14.27 -3.31 -1.46
N SER A 68 -14.48 -4.13 -2.50
CA SER A 68 -15.25 -5.36 -2.40
C SER A 68 -14.61 -6.34 -1.40
N LEU A 69 -15.43 -7.20 -0.80
CA LEU A 69 -14.95 -8.35 -0.02
C LEU A 69 -14.39 -9.47 -0.91
N THR A 70 -14.58 -9.37 -2.22
CA THR A 70 -13.96 -10.24 -3.22
C THR A 70 -12.87 -9.46 -3.95
N PRO A 71 -11.73 -10.09 -4.26
CA PRO A 71 -10.72 -9.43 -5.07
C PRO A 71 -11.26 -9.10 -6.46
N ASP A 72 -10.87 -7.95 -7.01
CA ASP A 72 -11.20 -7.57 -8.39
C ASP A 72 -10.50 -8.47 -9.42
N TRP A 73 -9.35 -9.02 -9.04
CA TRP A 73 -8.57 -9.97 -9.83
C TRP A 73 -7.84 -10.97 -8.92
N SER A 74 -7.71 -12.19 -9.41
CA SER A 74 -6.85 -13.21 -8.80
C SER A 74 -6.25 -14.11 -9.88
N SER A 75 -5.00 -14.52 -9.69
CA SER A 75 -4.40 -15.59 -10.48
C SER A 75 -5.15 -16.91 -10.30
N THR A 76 -5.19 -17.74 -11.35
CA THR A 76 -5.67 -19.13 -11.25
C THR A 76 -4.63 -20.08 -10.64
N LEU A 77 -3.39 -19.63 -10.48
CA LEU A 77 -2.31 -20.42 -9.88
C LEU A 77 -2.17 -20.10 -8.39
N GLU A 78 -2.05 -21.14 -7.59
CA GLU A 78 -1.58 -21.02 -6.22
C GLU A 78 -0.05 -20.97 -6.24
N ARG A 79 0.52 -19.92 -5.65
CA ARG A 79 1.97 -19.70 -5.56
C ARG A 79 2.33 -19.04 -4.24
N GLN A 80 3.52 -19.33 -3.75
CA GLN A 80 4.14 -18.61 -2.64
C GLN A 80 4.94 -17.45 -3.21
N ILE A 81 4.44 -16.22 -3.06
CA ILE A 81 5.05 -15.03 -3.65
C ILE A 81 6.03 -14.40 -2.66
N GLY A 82 7.29 -14.26 -3.07
CA GLY A 82 8.36 -13.62 -2.31
C GLY A 82 8.46 -12.13 -2.62
N GLY A 83 8.36 -11.78 -3.90
CA GLY A 83 8.44 -10.40 -4.37
C GLY A 83 7.65 -10.15 -5.64
N MET A 84 7.38 -8.88 -5.93
CA MET A 84 6.62 -8.44 -7.08
C MET A 84 7.19 -7.14 -7.64
N ALA A 85 7.09 -6.97 -8.94
CA ALA A 85 7.42 -5.71 -9.61
C ALA A 85 6.48 -5.47 -10.78
N TRP A 86 6.23 -4.18 -11.04
CA TRP A 86 5.57 -3.73 -12.24
C TRP A 86 6.61 -3.31 -13.28
N GLY A 87 6.40 -3.69 -14.53
CA GLY A 87 7.24 -3.29 -15.66
C GLY A 87 6.59 -3.71 -16.98
N ASP A 88 6.83 -2.92 -18.02
CA ASP A 88 6.30 -3.17 -19.37
C ASP A 88 7.23 -4.19 -20.07
N TYR A 89 6.92 -5.48 -19.98
CA TYR A 89 7.86 -6.52 -20.44
C TYR A 89 7.76 -6.78 -21.95
N ASP A 90 6.64 -6.44 -22.58
CA ASP A 90 6.43 -6.62 -24.02
C ASP A 90 6.44 -5.30 -24.83
N ASN A 91 6.69 -4.17 -24.16
CA ASN A 91 6.89 -2.83 -24.71
C ASN A 91 5.64 -2.31 -25.42
N ASP A 92 4.46 -2.55 -24.84
CA ASP A 92 3.16 -2.10 -25.35
C ASP A 92 2.63 -0.84 -24.65
N GLY A 93 3.31 -0.39 -23.59
CA GLY A 93 3.00 0.80 -22.81
C GLY A 93 2.17 0.54 -21.56
N ASP A 94 1.65 -0.68 -21.36
CA ASP A 94 0.98 -1.11 -20.14
C ASP A 94 1.99 -1.76 -19.18
N LEU A 95 1.90 -1.46 -17.88
CA LEU A 95 2.75 -2.14 -16.89
C LEU A 95 2.21 -3.53 -16.60
N ASP A 96 3.08 -4.53 -16.68
CA ASP A 96 2.81 -5.93 -16.36
C ASP A 96 3.32 -6.33 -14.99
N LEU A 97 2.73 -7.38 -14.41
CA LEU A 97 3.05 -7.84 -13.07
C LEU A 97 3.99 -9.04 -13.11
N ALA A 98 5.25 -8.85 -12.73
CA ALA A 98 6.17 -9.94 -12.43
C ALA A 98 6.03 -10.38 -10.97
N THR A 99 6.11 -11.69 -10.73
CA THR A 99 6.07 -12.28 -9.40
C THR A 99 7.20 -13.29 -9.22
N GLY A 100 8.08 -13.01 -8.27
CA GLY A 100 9.06 -13.98 -7.78
C GLY A 100 8.41 -14.96 -6.83
N CYS A 101 8.50 -16.25 -7.12
CA CYS A 101 7.95 -17.30 -6.26
C CYS A 101 9.06 -17.98 -5.46
N TYR A 102 8.73 -18.52 -4.29
CA TYR A 102 9.69 -19.24 -3.46
C TYR A 102 9.19 -20.60 -3.01
N PHE A 103 10.13 -21.53 -2.80
CA PHE A 103 9.81 -22.83 -2.26
C PHE A 103 9.53 -22.73 -0.76
N SER A 104 8.42 -23.32 -0.32
CA SER A 104 8.08 -23.45 1.10
C SER A 104 7.55 -24.85 1.42
N ASN A 105 7.90 -25.35 2.61
CA ASN A 105 7.32 -26.57 3.18
C ASN A 105 5.96 -26.33 3.89
N SER A 106 5.34 -25.15 3.69
CA SER A 106 3.98 -24.88 4.15
C SER A 106 2.99 -25.94 3.67
N TYR A 107 1.93 -26.20 4.44
CA TYR A 107 0.88 -27.16 4.07
C TYR A 107 -0.38 -26.41 3.57
N PRO A 108 -0.94 -26.76 2.39
CA PRO A 108 -0.44 -27.76 1.45
C PRO A 108 0.84 -27.30 0.74
N PRO A 109 1.76 -28.22 0.39
CA PRO A 109 2.99 -27.87 -0.31
C PRO A 109 2.67 -27.41 -1.74
N ILE A 110 3.29 -26.30 -2.16
CA ILE A 110 3.24 -25.80 -3.54
C ILE A 110 4.65 -25.97 -4.11
N PRO A 111 4.92 -27.05 -4.87
CA PRO A 111 6.25 -27.38 -5.35
C PRO A 111 6.70 -26.51 -6.52
N GLU A 112 5.79 -25.77 -7.16
CA GLU A 112 6.09 -24.85 -8.24
C GLU A 112 6.42 -23.45 -7.71
N TYR A 113 7.60 -22.95 -8.08
CA TYR A 113 8.11 -21.63 -7.65
C TYR A 113 8.93 -20.98 -8.76
N GLU A 114 8.48 -21.13 -10.00
CA GLU A 114 8.98 -20.35 -11.14
C GLU A 114 8.69 -18.86 -10.93
N VAL A 115 9.49 -18.01 -11.57
CA VAL A 115 9.13 -16.61 -11.75
C VAL A 115 8.02 -16.54 -12.81
N LEU A 116 7.00 -15.73 -12.56
CA LEU A 116 5.83 -15.58 -13.44
C LEU A 116 5.67 -14.13 -13.85
N ILE A 117 5.11 -13.90 -15.05
CA ILE A 117 4.60 -12.58 -15.44
C ILE A 117 3.13 -12.73 -15.86
N TYR A 118 2.29 -11.86 -15.31
CA TYR A 118 0.91 -11.67 -15.72
C TYR A 118 0.84 -10.41 -16.56
N ARG A 119 0.45 -10.57 -17.83
CA ARG A 119 0.37 -9.45 -18.76
C ARG A 119 -0.83 -8.58 -18.43
N ASN A 120 -0.70 -7.28 -18.58
CA ASN A 120 -1.77 -6.32 -18.44
C ASN A 120 -2.23 -5.84 -19.82
N ASP A 121 -3.40 -6.28 -20.27
CA ASP A 121 -3.95 -5.84 -21.53
C ASP A 121 -4.95 -4.69 -21.28
N ASN A 122 -4.52 -3.43 -21.46
CA ASN A 122 -5.33 -2.21 -21.30
C ASN A 122 -6.01 -2.08 -19.91
N GLY A 123 -5.25 -2.35 -18.85
CA GLY A 123 -5.71 -2.26 -17.46
C GLY A 123 -6.37 -3.54 -16.92
N ILE A 124 -6.31 -4.65 -17.66
CA ILE A 124 -6.82 -5.95 -17.24
C ILE A 124 -5.66 -6.97 -17.22
N LEU A 125 -5.29 -7.43 -16.03
CA LEU A 125 -4.32 -8.52 -15.88
C LEU A 125 -4.88 -9.87 -16.37
N THR A 126 -4.06 -10.61 -17.11
CA THR A 126 -4.35 -12.02 -17.45
C THR A 126 -4.44 -12.84 -16.17
N THR A 127 -5.40 -13.77 -16.06
CA THR A 127 -5.53 -14.61 -14.84
C THR A 127 -4.57 -15.81 -14.83
N THR A 128 -3.96 -16.12 -15.99
CA THR A 128 -2.86 -17.08 -16.15
C THR A 128 -1.58 -16.33 -16.52
N PRO A 129 -0.39 -16.82 -16.15
CA PRO A 129 0.86 -16.20 -16.55
C PRO A 129 1.01 -16.18 -18.08
N ALA A 130 1.42 -15.05 -18.63
CA ALA A 130 1.83 -14.90 -20.02
C ALA A 130 3.27 -15.39 -20.25
N TRP A 131 4.09 -15.39 -19.19
CA TRP A 131 5.46 -15.86 -19.19
C TRP A 131 5.77 -16.62 -17.90
N VAL A 132 6.62 -17.65 -18.00
CA VAL A 132 7.04 -18.53 -16.91
C VAL A 132 8.52 -18.87 -17.09
N SER A 133 9.34 -18.71 -16.05
CA SER A 133 10.76 -19.14 -16.09
C SER A 133 10.88 -20.67 -16.21
N THR A 134 11.94 -21.13 -16.85
CA THR A 134 12.23 -22.58 -17.01
C THR A 134 12.98 -23.17 -15.83
N ASP A 135 13.62 -22.32 -15.02
CA ASP A 135 14.23 -22.68 -13.76
C ASP A 135 13.35 -22.31 -12.57
N MET A 136 13.56 -23.05 -11.48
CA MET A 136 12.91 -22.84 -10.21
C MET A 136 13.99 -22.49 -9.18
N ARG A 137 14.01 -21.23 -8.76
CA ARG A 137 14.90 -20.70 -7.74
C ARG A 137 14.04 -19.90 -6.78
N SER A 138 14.19 -20.13 -5.49
CA SER A 138 13.43 -19.36 -4.51
C SER A 138 13.75 -17.88 -4.66
N THR A 139 12.80 -17.12 -5.19
CA THR A 139 12.95 -15.73 -5.57
C THR A 139 12.30 -14.86 -4.50
N THR A 140 13.11 -14.02 -3.85
CA THR A 140 12.66 -13.17 -2.74
C THR A 140 12.30 -11.76 -3.19
N ASP A 141 12.87 -11.30 -4.30
CA ASP A 141 12.51 -10.04 -4.94
C ASP A 141 12.73 -10.12 -6.46
N VAL A 142 12.02 -9.28 -7.19
CA VAL A 142 12.20 -9.09 -8.63
C VAL A 142 12.19 -7.59 -8.96
N LYS A 143 12.90 -7.20 -10.03
CA LYS A 143 12.91 -5.84 -10.58
C LYS A 143 13.02 -5.87 -12.10
N PHE A 144 12.41 -4.88 -12.72
CA PHE A 144 12.61 -4.57 -14.13
C PHE A 144 13.60 -3.42 -14.29
N ALA A 145 14.52 -3.53 -15.24
CA ALA A 145 15.33 -2.42 -15.74
C ALA A 145 15.92 -2.75 -17.10
N ASP A 146 16.08 -1.74 -17.95
CA ASP A 146 16.89 -1.87 -19.16
C ASP A 146 18.38 -1.83 -18.76
N LEU A 147 19.04 -2.99 -18.80
CA LEU A 147 20.44 -3.14 -18.40
C LEU A 147 21.38 -3.07 -19.60
N ASN A 148 20.84 -3.22 -20.81
CA ASN A 148 21.62 -3.40 -22.03
C ASN A 148 21.50 -2.22 -23.02
N GLY A 149 20.56 -1.31 -22.78
CA GLY A 149 20.34 -0.08 -23.53
C GLY A 149 19.54 -0.29 -24.83
N ASP A 150 18.68 -1.31 -24.88
CA ASP A 150 17.83 -1.62 -26.04
C ASP A 150 16.37 -1.18 -25.89
N ASP A 151 16.07 -0.37 -24.87
CA ASP A 151 14.73 0.09 -24.51
C ASP A 151 13.74 -1.06 -24.21
N LYS A 152 14.25 -2.25 -23.83
CA LYS A 152 13.43 -3.39 -23.40
C LYS A 152 13.89 -3.84 -22.02
N PRO A 153 13.06 -3.69 -20.98
CA PRO A 153 13.51 -4.01 -19.63
C PRO A 153 13.78 -5.50 -19.46
N GLU A 154 14.93 -5.81 -18.87
CA GLU A 154 15.28 -7.10 -18.30
C GLU A 154 14.55 -7.36 -17.00
N LEU A 155 14.41 -8.65 -16.66
CA LEU A 155 13.94 -9.07 -15.34
C LEU A 155 15.11 -9.58 -14.51
N ILE A 156 15.37 -8.89 -13.40
CA ILE A 156 16.34 -9.29 -12.39
C ILE A 156 15.57 -10.04 -11.29
N ALA A 157 16.12 -11.18 -10.85
CA ALA A 157 15.56 -11.98 -9.78
C ALA A 157 16.60 -12.22 -8.68
N ALA A 158 16.32 -11.64 -7.51
CA ALA A 158 17.06 -11.87 -6.28
C ALA A 158 16.68 -13.24 -5.71
N ASN A 159 17.60 -14.19 -5.78
CA ASN A 159 17.34 -15.56 -5.34
C ASN A 159 17.99 -15.84 -3.99
N GLY A 160 17.28 -16.58 -3.14
CA GLY A 160 17.75 -16.93 -1.82
C GLY A 160 16.83 -17.92 -1.11
N ASP A 161 17.40 -19.05 -0.72
CA ASP A 161 16.83 -19.99 0.25
C ASP A 161 17.96 -20.78 0.95
N ASN A 162 17.60 -21.81 1.71
CA ASN A 162 18.56 -22.68 2.39
C ASN A 162 19.53 -23.41 1.44
N SER A 163 19.26 -23.44 0.13
CA SER A 163 20.13 -24.02 -0.89
C SER A 163 21.14 -23.01 -1.43
N PHE A 164 21.08 -21.74 -1.00
CA PHE A 164 21.97 -20.64 -1.41
C PHE A 164 22.06 -20.52 -2.95
N VAL A 165 20.91 -20.53 -3.62
CA VAL A 165 20.84 -20.44 -5.09
C VAL A 165 21.28 -19.06 -5.60
N PRO A 166 22.04 -18.97 -6.71
CA PRO A 166 22.47 -17.69 -7.24
C PRO A 166 21.32 -16.88 -7.84
N SER A 167 21.44 -15.55 -7.76
CA SER A 167 20.56 -14.58 -8.42
C SER A 167 20.76 -14.63 -9.93
N VAL A 168 19.74 -14.22 -10.68
CA VAL A 168 19.73 -14.35 -12.14
C VAL A 168 19.14 -13.12 -12.83
N ILE A 169 19.50 -12.96 -14.10
CA ILE A 169 18.88 -11.98 -15.00
C ILE A 169 18.34 -12.73 -16.22
N TYR A 170 17.08 -12.45 -16.55
CA TYR A 170 16.43 -12.88 -17.78
C TYR A 170 16.50 -11.74 -18.79
N PHE A 171 17.21 -11.95 -19.90
CA PHE A 171 17.39 -10.93 -20.93
C PHE A 171 16.16 -10.76 -21.79
N ASN A 172 15.74 -9.52 -22.06
CA ASN A 172 14.70 -9.22 -23.02
C ASN A 172 15.31 -8.93 -24.40
N GLY A 173 14.50 -8.94 -25.45
CA GLY A 173 14.98 -8.73 -26.80
C GLY A 173 13.87 -8.69 -27.84
N GLU A 174 14.24 -8.78 -29.12
CA GLU A 174 13.27 -8.72 -30.23
C GLU A 174 12.22 -9.84 -30.19
N SER A 175 12.60 -11.01 -29.66
CA SER A 175 11.69 -12.17 -29.52
C SER A 175 10.93 -12.18 -28.18
N GLY A 176 11.07 -11.12 -27.37
CA GLY A 176 10.54 -11.03 -26.01
C GLY A 176 11.50 -11.57 -24.95
N LEU A 177 11.01 -11.60 -23.71
CA LEU A 177 11.78 -11.99 -22.53
C LEU A 177 12.18 -13.47 -22.57
N ASN A 178 13.48 -13.76 -22.43
CA ASN A 178 13.99 -15.13 -22.39
C ASN A 178 13.55 -15.85 -21.12
N ASN A 179 12.93 -17.02 -21.25
CA ASN A 179 12.49 -17.84 -20.11
C ASN A 179 13.61 -18.64 -19.43
N SER A 180 14.86 -18.45 -19.83
CA SER A 180 16.03 -19.02 -19.15
C SER A 180 17.01 -17.90 -18.79
N PRO A 181 17.74 -18.01 -17.68
CA PRO A 181 18.71 -16.99 -17.28
C PRO A 181 19.79 -16.78 -18.35
N GLY A 182 19.99 -15.53 -18.76
CA GLY A 182 21.13 -15.15 -19.60
C GLY A 182 22.35 -14.71 -18.79
N TRP A 183 22.15 -14.36 -17.52
CA TRP A 183 23.22 -14.17 -16.54
C TRP A 183 22.86 -14.82 -15.21
N ILE A 184 23.88 -15.38 -14.55
CA ILE A 184 23.78 -16.04 -13.24
C ILE A 184 24.93 -15.52 -12.38
N SER A 185 24.63 -15.12 -11.15
CA SER A 185 25.63 -14.65 -10.21
C SER A 185 26.63 -15.76 -9.86
N GLN A 186 27.88 -15.38 -9.60
CA GLN A 186 28.94 -16.36 -9.28
C GLN A 186 28.95 -16.77 -7.80
N ASP A 187 28.23 -16.01 -6.98
CA ASP A 187 28.04 -16.23 -5.56
C ASP A 187 26.75 -16.98 -5.26
N ASN A 188 26.86 -17.94 -4.36
CA ASN A 188 25.72 -18.66 -3.81
C ASN A 188 25.34 -17.98 -2.50
N ASN A 189 24.21 -17.27 -2.49
CA ASN A 189 23.82 -16.43 -1.36
C ASN A 189 22.34 -16.57 -1.02
N TRP A 190 21.98 -16.10 0.17
CA TRP A 190 20.60 -15.84 0.52
C TRP A 190 20.28 -14.39 0.23
N THR A 191 19.97 -14.09 -1.04
CA THR A 191 19.58 -12.72 -1.42
C THR A 191 18.14 -12.48 -0.97
N VAL A 192 17.89 -11.32 -0.36
CA VAL A 192 16.57 -10.95 0.19
C VAL A 192 15.94 -9.74 -0.50
N GLY A 193 16.65 -9.16 -1.46
CA GLY A 193 16.23 -7.95 -2.14
C GLY A 193 17.34 -7.40 -3.02
N GLU A 194 16.96 -6.44 -3.85
CA GLU A 194 17.83 -5.79 -4.81
C GLU A 194 17.50 -4.31 -4.93
N ALA A 195 18.50 -3.52 -5.27
CA ALA A 195 18.36 -2.10 -5.58
C ALA A 195 19.18 -1.81 -6.83
N LEU A 196 18.57 -1.08 -7.76
CA LEU A 196 19.19 -0.69 -9.00
C LEU A 196 19.56 0.79 -8.92
N CYS A 197 20.77 1.11 -9.36
CA CYS A 197 21.25 2.48 -9.48
C CYS A 197 22.16 2.59 -10.70
N ASP A 198 21.98 3.68 -11.43
CA ASP A 198 22.96 4.16 -12.39
C ASP A 198 24.05 4.92 -11.62
N ILE A 199 25.33 4.66 -11.92
CA ILE A 199 26.47 5.17 -11.14
C ILE A 199 27.39 6.10 -11.94
N ASP A 200 27.16 6.28 -13.24
CA ASP A 200 28.00 7.09 -14.12
C ASP A 200 27.28 8.20 -14.89
#